data_AF-A0A291Q1I2-F1
#
_entry.id   AF-A0A291Q1I2-F1
#
_cell.length_a   1.000
_cell.length_b   1.000
_cell.length_c   1.000
_cell.angle_alpha   90.00
_cell.angle_beta   90.00
_cell.angle_gamma   90.00
#
_symmetry.space_group_name_H-M   'P 1'
#
loop_
_entity.id
_entity.type
_entity.pdbx_description
1 polymer ?
#
loop_
_entity_poly.entity_id
_entity_poly.type
_entity_poly.pdbx_seq_one_letter_code
_entity_poly.pdbx_strand_id
1 'polypeptide(L)'
;MDRQGGHASKRGGEERTWIIFFDESGVSLLPEVRRTYAPRGLRQRLNWKRASMAAALGYHATDRARGQRLCFHLKPGSYNTISLIEVLEHLNTGLVPES
;
A
#
# COMPACT_ATOMS: atom_id res chain seq x y z
N MET A 1 55.84 16.83 15.04
CA MET A 1 55.06 15.92 15.89
C MET A 1 53.59 16.17 15.58
N ASP A 2 53.07 15.45 14.60
CA ASP A 2 51.69 15.58 14.13
C ASP A 2 50.73 14.90 15.11
N ARG A 3 49.69 15.62 15.54
CA ARG A 3 48.51 15.02 16.18
C ARG A 3 47.33 15.21 15.25
N GLN A 4 47.08 14.21 14.40
CA GLN A 4 45.82 14.11 13.67
C GLN A 4 44.71 13.74 14.66
N GLY A 5 43.81 14.68 14.93
CA GLY A 5 42.56 14.43 15.62
C GLY A 5 41.61 13.69 14.69
N GLY A 6 41.43 12.38 14.92
CA GLY A 6 40.43 11.59 14.22
C GLY A 6 39.03 12.02 14.67
N HIS A 7 38.35 12.82 13.85
CA HIS A 7 36.91 12.99 13.95
C HIS A 7 36.25 11.67 13.53
N ALA A 8 35.89 10.85 14.51
CA ALA A 8 34.99 9.73 14.31
C ALA A 8 33.65 10.28 13.79
N SER A 9 33.47 10.21 12.47
CA SER A 9 32.20 10.52 11.82
C SER A 9 31.15 9.54 12.36
N LYS A 10 30.19 10.06 13.13
CA LYS A 10 28.95 9.35 13.44
C LYS A 10 28.27 9.06 12.11
N ARG A 11 28.35 7.81 11.64
CA ARG A 11 27.57 7.36 10.48
C ARG A 11 26.10 7.49 10.86
N GLY A 12 25.47 8.56 10.37
CA GLY A 12 24.05 8.80 10.56
C GLY A 12 23.27 7.64 9.95
N GLY A 13 22.38 7.03 10.73
CA GLY A 13 21.45 6.00 10.26
C GLY A 13 20.34 6.59 9.39
N GLU A 14 20.68 7.37 8.37
CA GLU A 14 19.73 8.12 7.52
C GLU A 14 19.35 7.35 6.24
N GLU A 15 19.96 6.19 5.98
CA GLU A 15 19.86 5.51 4.70
C GLU A 15 18.63 4.61 4.50
N ARG A 16 17.75 4.45 5.50
CA ARG A 16 16.75 3.36 5.48
C ARG A 16 15.35 3.71 6.01
N THR A 17 14.96 4.98 6.02
CA THR A 17 13.62 5.33 6.51
C THR A 17 12.64 5.44 5.35
N TRP A 18 11.71 4.49 5.24
CA TRP A 18 10.58 4.54 4.31
C TRP A 18 9.31 4.96 5.06
N ILE A 19 8.51 5.85 4.46
CA ILE A 19 7.16 6.14 4.90
C ILE A 19 6.21 5.37 4.00
N ILE A 20 5.36 4.55 4.59
CA ILE A 20 4.46 3.64 3.87
C ILE A 20 3.02 3.99 4.23
N PHE A 21 2.23 4.32 3.21
CA PHE A 21 0.78 4.47 3.32
C PHE A 21 0.12 3.18 2.88
N PHE A 22 -0.78 2.64 3.70
CA PHE A 22 -1.51 1.42 3.39
C PHE A 22 -3.02 1.67 3.47
N ASP A 23 -3.77 1.18 2.49
CA ASP A 23 -5.23 1.29 2.46
C ASP A 23 -5.88 0.10 1.75
N GLU A 24 -7.15 -0.16 2.11
CA GLU A 24 -8.02 -1.15 1.46
C GLU A 24 -9.17 -0.45 0.73
N SER A 25 -9.30 -0.74 -0.56
CA SER A 25 -10.39 -0.24 -1.40
C SER A 25 -11.23 -1.37 -1.96
N GLY A 26 -12.55 -1.28 -1.79
CA GLY A 26 -13.52 -2.23 -2.32
C GLY A 26 -14.14 -1.76 -3.63
N VAL A 27 -14.15 -2.62 -4.65
CA VAL A 27 -14.88 -2.41 -5.90
C VAL A 27 -16.04 -3.39 -6.00
N SER A 28 -17.15 -2.93 -6.55
CA SER A 28 -18.33 -3.77 -6.78
C SER A 28 -18.90 -3.49 -8.15
N LEU A 29 -19.47 -4.52 -8.80
CA LEU A 29 -20.21 -4.37 -10.05
C LEU A 29 -21.57 -3.67 -9.86
N LEU A 30 -21.74 -2.92 -8.75
CA LEU A 30 -22.87 -2.03 -8.62
C LEU A 30 -22.80 -1.04 -9.80
N PRO A 31 -23.88 -0.87 -10.58
CA PRO A 31 -23.88 0.14 -11.61
C PRO A 31 -23.57 1.50 -10.97
N GLU A 32 -22.55 2.17 -11.50
CA GLU A 32 -22.23 3.55 -11.13
C GLU A 32 -23.50 4.37 -11.35
N VAL A 33 -23.95 5.11 -10.33
CA VAL A 33 -25.15 5.96 -10.44
C VAL A 33 -24.79 7.21 -11.26
N ARG A 34 -24.55 7.04 -12.56
CA ARG A 34 -24.48 8.14 -13.51
C ARG A 34 -25.88 8.39 -14.03
N ARG A 35 -26.48 9.51 -13.61
CA ARG A 35 -27.70 10.16 -14.13
C ARG A 35 -28.51 9.30 -15.11
N THR A 36 -29.05 8.18 -14.65
CA THR A 36 -29.87 7.26 -15.43
C THR A 36 -31.13 7.02 -14.62
N TYR A 37 -32.27 7.26 -15.25
CA TYR A 37 -33.62 7.14 -14.71
C TYR A 37 -33.72 5.91 -13.82
N ALA A 38 -33.75 6.14 -12.50
CA ALA A 38 -33.77 5.08 -11.52
C ALA A 38 -34.94 4.13 -11.82
N PRO A 39 -34.72 2.81 -11.96
CA PRO A 39 -35.81 1.86 -11.88
C PRO A 39 -36.36 1.95 -10.45
N ARG A 40 -37.48 2.66 -10.29
CA ARG A 40 -38.20 2.75 -9.02
C ARG A 40 -38.60 1.31 -8.65
N GLY A 41 -37.99 0.76 -7.62
CA GLY A 41 -38.31 -0.59 -7.12
C GLY A 41 -37.17 -1.61 -7.09
N LEU A 42 -35.91 -1.25 -7.36
CA LEU A 42 -34.79 -2.18 -7.19
C LEU A 42 -34.41 -2.35 -5.70
N ARG A 43 -35.26 -3.09 -4.96
CA ARG A 43 -35.07 -3.49 -3.55
C ARG A 43 -34.50 -4.92 -3.40
N GLN A 44 -34.12 -5.55 -4.51
CA GLN A 44 -33.60 -6.91 -4.51
C GLN A 44 -32.10 -6.91 -4.18
N ARG A 45 -31.70 -7.83 -3.29
CA ARG A 45 -30.29 -8.15 -2.99
C ARG A 45 -29.68 -8.80 -4.23
N LEU A 46 -29.34 -8.01 -5.23
CA LEU A 46 -28.51 -8.48 -6.33
C LEU A 46 -27.16 -8.92 -5.75
N ASN A 47 -26.75 -10.15 -6.06
CA ASN A 47 -25.48 -10.75 -5.66
C ASN A 47 -24.33 -10.13 -6.47
N TRP A 48 -24.13 -8.82 -6.30
CA TRP A 48 -23.09 -8.08 -6.99
C TRP A 48 -21.75 -8.68 -6.63
N LYS A 49 -20.98 -9.07 -7.64
CA LYS A 49 -19.60 -9.51 -7.42
C LYS A 49 -18.82 -8.32 -6.85
N ARG A 50 -18.11 -8.57 -5.75
CA ARG A 50 -17.23 -7.62 -5.09
C ARG A 50 -15.80 -8.14 -5.21
N ALA A 51 -14.86 -7.22 -5.38
CA ALA A 51 -13.45 -7.48 -5.20
C ALA A 51 -12.88 -6.40 -4.29
N SER A 52 -11.82 -6.72 -3.58
CA SER A 52 -11.11 -5.78 -2.71
C SER A 52 -9.66 -5.70 -3.14
N MET A 53 -9.10 -4.52 -3.01
CA MET A 53 -7.72 -4.21 -3.30
C MET A 53 -7.07 -3.70 -2.02
N ALA A 54 -5.92 -4.26 -1.65
CA ALA A 54 -5.09 -3.76 -0.58
C ALA A 54 -3.79 -3.25 -1.18
N ALA A 55 -3.39 -2.02 -0.87
CA ALA A 55 -2.24 -1.38 -1.51
C ALA A 55 -1.34 -0.68 -0.49
N ALA A 56 -0.03 -0.75 -0.73
CA ALA A 56 0.99 0.00 -0.02
C ALA A 56 1.74 0.94 -0.98
N LEU A 57 1.78 2.23 -0.61
CA LEU A 57 2.53 3.26 -1.32
C LEU A 57 3.67 3.77 -0.42
N GLY A 58 4.90 3.51 -0.85
CA GLY A 58 6.12 3.85 -0.14
C GLY A 58 6.83 5.06 -0.74
N TYR A 59 7.26 5.98 0.13
CA TYR A 59 8.17 7.08 -0.17
C TYR A 59 9.43 6.97 0.67
N HIS A 60 10.60 7.11 0.05
CA HIS A 60 11.84 7.19 0.81
C HIS A 60 11.95 8.54 1.50
N ALA A 61 12.18 8.56 2.81
CA ALA A 61 12.12 9.79 3.62
C ALA A 61 13.27 10.76 3.29
N THR A 62 14.43 10.24 2.90
CA THR A 62 15.67 11.02 2.75
C THR A 62 16.23 11.05 1.32
N ASP A 63 15.72 10.20 0.42
CA ASP A 63 16.31 9.98 -0.92
C ASP A 63 15.21 10.03 -1.97
N ARG A 64 14.98 11.22 -2.52
CA ARG A 64 13.97 11.45 -3.55
C ARG A 64 14.29 10.74 -4.87
N ALA A 65 15.55 10.36 -5.12
CA ALA A 65 15.95 9.71 -6.36
C ALA A 65 15.50 8.23 -6.40
N ARG A 66 15.26 7.60 -5.24
CA ARG A 66 14.72 6.23 -5.14
C ARG A 66 13.29 6.07 -5.66
N GLY A 67 12.58 7.18 -5.86
CA GLY A 67 11.23 7.19 -6.40
C GLY A 67 10.18 6.61 -5.44
N GLN A 68 8.92 6.68 -5.86
CA GLN A 68 7.79 6.10 -5.13
C GLN A 68 7.58 4.64 -5.53
N ARG A 69 7.18 3.79 -4.56
CA ARG A 69 6.91 2.37 -4.80
C ARG A 69 5.46 2.06 -4.47
N LEU A 70 4.75 1.43 -5.39
CA LEU A 70 3.37 1.00 -5.19
C LEU A 70 3.30 -0.52 -5.36
N CYS A 71 2.84 -1.21 -4.33
CA CYS A 71 2.52 -2.62 -4.38
C CYS A 71 1.05 -2.80 -4.02
N PHE A 72 0.33 -3.68 -4.73
CA PHE A 72 -1.08 -3.94 -4.48
C PHE A 72 -1.42 -5.40 -4.68
N HIS A 73 -2.44 -5.85 -3.95
CA HIS A 73 -3.02 -7.17 -4.05
C HIS A 73 -4.51 -7.06 -4.33
N LEU A 74 -5.02 -7.89 -5.25
CA LEU A 74 -6.42 -7.95 -5.65
C LEU A 74 -7.02 -9.29 -5.26
N LYS A 75 -8.19 -9.26 -4.63
CA LYS A 75 -8.87 -10.47 -4.17
C LYS A 75 -10.38 -10.41 -4.43
N PRO A 76 -11.02 -11.50 -4.88
CA PRO A 76 -12.48 -11.62 -4.86
C PRO A 76 -13.03 -11.60 -3.42
N GLY A 77 -14.10 -10.84 -3.18
CA GLY A 77 -14.65 -10.66 -1.83
C GLY A 77 -13.87 -9.66 -0.98
N SER A 78 -14.00 -9.74 0.34
CA SER A 78 -13.31 -8.89 1.31
C SER A 78 -12.12 -9.60 1.95
N TYR A 79 -11.17 -8.83 2.48
CA TYR A 79 -10.11 -9.40 3.30
C TYR A 79 -10.67 -9.84 4.66
N ASN A 80 -10.18 -11.00 5.12
CA ASN A 80 -10.24 -11.38 6.53
C ASN A 80 -8.83 -11.24 7.14
N THR A 81 -8.72 -11.37 8.46
CA THR A 81 -7.47 -11.22 9.19
C THR A 81 -6.32 -12.02 8.60
N ILE A 82 -6.54 -13.30 8.29
CA ILE A 82 -5.51 -14.18 7.72
C ILE A 82 -5.03 -13.66 6.36
N SER A 83 -5.97 -13.40 5.45
CA SER A 83 -5.61 -12.92 4.12
C SER A 83 -5.02 -11.51 4.12
N LEU A 84 -5.31 -10.69 5.14
CA LEU A 84 -4.70 -9.38 5.27
C LEU A 84 -3.25 -9.49 5.77
N ILE A 85 -2.97 -10.40 6.71
CA ILE A 85 -1.61 -10.69 7.17
C ILE A 85 -0.75 -11.18 6.00
N GLU A 86 -1.25 -12.13 5.21
CA GLU A 86 -0.55 -12.62 4.01
C GLU A 86 -0.21 -11.47 3.05
N VAL A 87 -1.12 -10.53 2.84
CA VAL A 87 -0.86 -9.34 2.00
C VAL A 87 0.23 -8.48 2.61
N LEU A 88 0.19 -8.19 3.91
CA LEU A 88 1.20 -7.37 4.57
C LEU A 88 2.60 -8.01 4.50
N GLU A 89 2.70 -9.33 4.61
CA GLU A 89 3.96 -10.07 4.45
C GLU A 89 4.52 -9.96 3.02
N HIS A 90 3.67 -10.11 2.00
CA HIS A 90 4.07 -9.93 0.61
C HIS A 90 4.48 -8.48 0.31
N LEU A 91 3.74 -7.50 0.84
CA LEU A 91 4.04 -6.09 0.65
C LEU A 91 5.34 -5.68 1.36
N ASN A 92 5.61 -6.23 2.55
CA ASN A 92 6.87 -5.97 3.25
C ASN A 92 8.08 -6.39 2.41
N THR A 93 8.02 -7.59 1.81
CA THR A 93 9.08 -8.12 0.93
C THR A 93 9.26 -7.29 -0.35
N GLY A 94 8.16 -6.80 -0.93
CA GLY A 94 8.21 -6.08 -2.20
C GLY A 94 8.58 -4.59 -2.08
N LEU A 95 8.20 -3.95 -0.97
CA LEU A 95 8.33 -2.50 -0.82
C LEU A 95 9.70 -2.09 -0.26
N VAL A 96 10.23 -2.85 0.70
CA VAL A 96 11.54 -2.60 1.33
C VAL A 96 12.53 -3.65 0.85
N PRO A 97 13.58 -3.29 0.08
CA PRO A 97 14.56 -4.26 -0.35
C PRO A 97 15.41 -4.69 0.86
N GLU A 98 15.57 -6.00 1.04
CA GLU A 98 16.57 -6.57 1.95
C GLU A 98 17.95 -6.01 1.60
N SER A 99 18.73 -5.68 2.63
CA SER A 99 19.97 -4.90 2.52
C SER A 99 21.20 -5.75 2.23
#